data_AF-A0A940G8Q9-F1
#
_entry.id   AF-A0A940G8Q9-F1
#
_cell.length_a   1.000
_cell.length_b   1.000
_cell.length_c   1.000
_cell.angle_alpha   90.00
_cell.angle_beta   90.00
_cell.angle_gamma   90.00
#
_symmetry.space_group_name_H-M   'P 1'
#
loop_
_entity.id
_entity.type
_entity.pdbx_description
1 polymer ?
#
loop_
_entity_poly.entity_id
_entity_poly.type
_entity_poly.pdbx_seq_one_letter_code
_entity_poly.pdbx_strand_id
1 'polypeptide(L)'
;MDASLSLQIATIIVAAAAPFIAFRHSRKLALARNRQSWLDALRDDVAELIALADDVATTTTQLLHGDEEQKKARSSRLHDQTVELQAIRYRIRLRLRAGNMLHDNLIASLFGNDMASPNPETRHLWRDGVVQSTEAIIQKVWKEIETGRG
;
A
#
# COMPACT_ATOMS: atom_id res chain seq x y z
N MET A 1 2.89 11.00 -60.09
CA MET A 1 2.09 10.83 -58.85
C MET A 1 2.20 12.13 -58.09
N ASP A 2 1.10 12.88 -58.03
CA ASP A 2 1.09 14.25 -57.53
C ASP A 2 1.34 14.31 -56.02
N ALA A 3 2.37 15.06 -55.61
CA ALA A 3 2.77 15.25 -54.22
C ALA A 3 1.60 15.76 -53.32
N SER A 4 0.64 16.46 -53.93
CA SER A 4 -0.63 16.90 -53.33
C SER A 4 -1.49 15.74 -52.81
N LEU A 5 -1.62 14.68 -53.60
CA LEU A 5 -2.51 13.55 -53.32
C LEU A 5 -1.92 12.65 -52.21
N SER A 6 -0.59 12.46 -52.22
CA SER A 6 0.13 11.81 -51.12
C SER A 6 0.06 12.59 -49.81
N LEU A 7 0.10 13.93 -49.85
CA LEU A 7 -0.01 14.78 -48.67
C LEU A 7 -1.42 14.72 -48.06
N GLN A 8 -2.46 14.74 -48.90
CA GLN A 8 -3.84 14.61 -48.44
C GLN A 8 -4.11 13.24 -47.80
N ILE A 9 -3.62 12.16 -48.41
CA ILE A 9 -3.72 10.80 -47.85
C ILE A 9 -2.98 10.71 -46.51
N ALA A 10 -1.76 11.24 -46.41
CA ALA A 10 -1.00 11.24 -45.15
C ALA A 10 -1.73 12.03 -44.04
N THR A 11 -2.32 13.17 -44.37
CA THR A 11 -3.06 14.00 -43.41
C THR A 11 -4.31 13.29 -42.89
N ILE A 12 -5.05 12.58 -43.76
CA ILE A 12 -6.23 11.81 -43.39
C ILE A 12 -5.85 10.61 -42.49
N ILE A 13 -4.77 9.91 -42.80
CA ILE A 13 -4.28 8.79 -41.98
C ILE A 13 -3.85 9.27 -40.58
N VAL A 14 -3.12 10.39 -40.50
CA VAL A 14 -2.72 10.98 -39.21
C VAL A 14 -3.93 11.46 -38.41
N ALA A 15 -4.90 12.12 -39.07
CA ALA A 15 -6.13 12.57 -38.43
C ALA A 15 -7.00 11.40 -37.91
N ALA A 16 -7.01 10.26 -38.61
CA ALA A 16 -7.70 9.05 -38.16
C ALA A 16 -6.97 8.31 -37.03
N ALA A 17 -5.64 8.38 -36.98
CA ALA A 17 -4.82 7.72 -35.96
C ALA A 17 -4.72 8.52 -34.64
N ALA A 18 -4.78 9.87 -34.71
CA ALA A 18 -4.63 10.74 -33.54
C ALA A 18 -5.64 10.45 -32.40
N PRO A 19 -6.95 10.22 -32.65
CA PRO A 19 -7.90 9.87 -31.60
C PRO A 19 -7.58 8.55 -30.89
N PHE A 20 -7.10 7.56 -31.63
CA PHE A 20 -6.74 6.25 -31.08
C PHE A 20 -5.49 6.33 -30.19
N ILE A 21 -4.49 7.11 -30.62
CA ILE A 21 -3.28 7.40 -29.84
C ILE A 21 -3.64 8.19 -28.58
N ALA A 22 -4.47 9.23 -28.69
CA ALA A 22 -4.93 10.05 -27.58
C ALA A 22 -5.73 9.22 -26.55
N PHE A 23 -6.64 8.36 -27.01
CA PHE A 23 -7.41 7.46 -26.15
C PHE A 23 -6.50 6.48 -25.39
N ARG A 24 -5.53 5.86 -26.09
CA ARG A 24 -4.57 4.95 -25.46
C ARG A 24 -3.69 5.67 -24.44
N HIS A 25 -3.27 6.90 -24.73
CA HIS A 25 -2.47 7.71 -23.82
C HIS A 25 -3.26 8.14 -22.58
N SER A 26 -4.53 8.53 -22.76
CA SER A 26 -5.46 8.87 -21.69
C SER A 26 -5.69 7.68 -20.76
N ARG A 27 -5.93 6.48 -21.32
CA ARG A 27 -6.09 5.25 -20.54
C ARG A 27 -4.82 4.89 -19.74
N LYS A 28 -3.64 5.00 -20.35
CA LYS A 28 -2.36 4.77 -19.65
C LYS A 28 -2.16 5.76 -18.50
N LEU A 29 -2.46 7.04 -18.72
CA LEU A 29 -2.36 8.08 -17.69
C LEU A 29 -3.32 7.82 -16.53
N ALA A 30 -4.56 7.45 -16.82
CA ALA A 30 -5.55 7.12 -15.81
C ALA A 30 -5.14 5.89 -14.96
N LEU A 31 -4.60 4.84 -15.61
CA LEU A 31 -4.08 3.67 -14.92
C LEU A 31 -2.88 4.00 -14.03
N ALA A 32 -1.94 4.82 -14.53
CA ALA A 32 -0.79 5.27 -13.74
C ALA A 32 -1.21 6.08 -12.51
N ARG A 33 -2.18 6.99 -12.67
CA ARG A 33 -2.76 7.77 -11.55
C ARG A 33 -3.46 6.87 -10.52
N ASN A 34 -4.23 5.88 -10.97
CA ASN A 34 -4.89 4.94 -10.06
C ASN A 34 -3.85 4.09 -9.30
N ARG A 35 -2.82 3.58 -9.98
CA ARG A 35 -1.70 2.85 -9.33
C ARG A 35 -0.97 3.72 -8.32
N GLN A 36 -0.69 4.98 -8.65
CA GLN A 36 -0.04 5.92 -7.72
C GLN A 36 -0.91 6.17 -6.48
N SER A 37 -2.20 6.46 -6.66
CA SER A 37 -3.14 6.64 -5.55
C SER A 37 -3.26 5.39 -4.67
N TRP A 38 -3.26 4.20 -5.28
CA TRP A 38 -3.24 2.94 -4.56
C TRP A 38 -1.95 2.73 -3.75
N LEU A 39 -0.78 3.08 -4.32
CA LEU A 39 0.50 3.03 -3.61
C LEU A 39 0.55 3.99 -2.43
N ASP A 40 0.07 5.21 -2.60
CA ASP A 40 0.06 6.22 -1.55
C ASP A 40 -0.86 5.79 -0.40
N ALA A 41 -2.07 5.29 -0.72
CA ALA A 41 -2.97 4.73 0.28
C ALA A 41 -2.39 3.50 1.00
N LEU A 42 -1.58 2.67 0.32
CA LEU A 42 -0.89 1.55 0.96
C LEU A 42 0.19 2.01 1.93
N ARG A 43 0.97 3.03 1.56
CA ARG A 43 2.01 3.63 2.41
C ARG A 43 1.41 4.23 3.67
N ASP A 44 0.33 4.99 3.52
CA ASP A 44 -0.36 5.64 4.62
C ASP A 44 -0.91 4.60 5.61
N ASP A 45 -1.58 3.56 5.09
CA ASP A 45 -2.09 2.47 5.92
C ASP A 45 -0.97 1.71 6.67
N VAL A 46 0.17 1.45 6.03
CA VAL A 46 1.30 0.77 6.66
C VAL A 46 1.95 1.64 7.73
N ALA A 47 2.10 2.95 7.47
CA ALA A 47 2.61 3.89 8.45
C ALA A 47 1.70 3.99 9.67
N GLU A 48 0.38 4.08 9.45
CA GLU A 48 -0.64 4.10 10.51
C GLU A 48 -0.61 2.80 11.33
N LEU A 49 -0.49 1.65 10.67
CA LEU A 49 -0.38 0.35 11.35
C LEU A 49 0.82 0.30 12.29
N ILE A 50 2.00 0.72 11.81
CA ILE A 50 3.24 0.69 12.58
C ILE A 50 3.13 1.62 13.80
N ALA A 51 2.61 2.84 13.59
CA ALA A 51 2.42 3.80 14.68
C ALA A 51 1.45 3.27 15.75
N LEU A 52 0.34 2.66 15.32
CA LEU A 52 -0.65 2.11 16.24
C LEU A 52 -0.13 0.86 16.97
N ALA A 53 0.66 0.01 16.31
CA ALA A 53 1.31 -1.14 16.93
C ALA A 53 2.28 -0.70 18.05
N ASP A 54 3.03 0.39 17.84
CA ASP A 54 3.89 0.97 18.87
C ASP A 54 3.10 1.53 20.06
N ASP A 55 1.97 2.19 19.80
CA ASP A 55 1.10 2.72 20.86
C ASP A 55 0.45 1.59 21.66
N VAL A 56 0.02 0.51 21.01
CA VAL A 56 -0.48 -0.72 21.64
C VAL A 56 0.59 -1.36 22.52
N ALA A 57 1.81 -1.51 22.02
CA ALA A 57 2.92 -2.07 22.80
C ALA A 57 3.24 -1.21 24.02
N THR A 58 3.31 0.11 23.84
CA THR A 58 3.56 1.07 24.93
C THR A 58 2.45 1.02 25.99
N THR A 59 1.19 1.01 25.55
CA THR A 59 0.01 0.91 26.43
C THR A 59 0.01 -0.41 27.20
N THR A 60 0.36 -1.51 26.55
CA THR A 60 0.50 -2.83 27.16
C THR A 60 1.59 -2.84 28.24
N THR A 61 2.77 -2.28 27.95
CA THR A 61 3.84 -2.16 28.96
C THR A 61 3.40 -1.30 30.15
N GLN A 62 2.72 -0.19 29.90
CA GLN A 62 2.20 0.69 30.96
C GLN A 62 1.10 0.03 31.80
N LEU A 63 0.32 -0.88 31.23
CA LEU A 63 -0.68 -1.68 31.96
C LEU A 63 -0.04 -2.67 32.92
N LEU A 64 1.08 -3.28 32.53
CA LEU A 64 1.83 -4.22 33.37
C LEU A 64 2.45 -3.56 34.61
N HIS A 65 2.72 -2.26 34.56
CA HIS A 65 3.45 -1.52 35.61
C HIS A 65 2.63 -0.42 36.32
N GLY A 66 1.35 -0.23 35.98
CA GLY A 66 0.53 0.88 36.50
C GLY A 66 -0.30 0.54 37.75
N ASP A 67 -0.84 1.56 38.42
CA ASP A 67 -1.81 1.42 39.52
C ASP A 67 -3.19 0.92 39.03
N GLU A 68 -3.95 0.26 39.90
CA GLU A 68 -5.25 -0.40 39.57
C GLU A 68 -6.27 0.51 38.88
N GLU A 69 -6.37 1.78 39.29
CA GLU A 69 -7.33 2.72 38.68
C GLU A 69 -6.91 3.12 37.26
N GLN A 70 -5.60 3.25 37.02
CA GLN A 70 -5.04 3.52 35.69
C GLN A 70 -5.19 2.31 34.77
N LYS A 71 -5.18 1.09 35.31
CA LYS A 71 -5.36 -0.14 34.52
C LYS A 71 -6.72 -0.21 33.83
N LYS A 72 -7.80 0.21 34.51
CA LYS A 72 -9.15 0.13 33.94
C LYS A 72 -9.32 1.06 32.72
N ALA A 73 -8.89 2.32 32.83
CA ALA A 73 -8.96 3.27 31.73
C ALA A 73 -8.04 2.86 30.55
N ARG A 74 -6.82 2.40 30.85
CA ARG A 74 -5.86 1.93 29.82
C ARG A 74 -6.31 0.63 29.15
N SER A 75 -7.01 -0.25 29.86
CA SER A 75 -7.56 -1.49 29.28
C SER A 75 -8.63 -1.21 28.23
N SER A 76 -9.53 -0.25 28.49
CA SER A 76 -10.51 0.18 27.49
C SER A 76 -9.82 0.77 26.25
N ARG A 77 -8.83 1.64 26.45
CA ARG A 77 -8.04 2.21 25.33
C ARG A 77 -7.31 1.13 24.52
N LEU A 78 -6.72 0.13 25.20
CA LEU A 78 -6.03 -0.97 24.53
C LEU A 78 -6.99 -1.78 23.65
N HIS A 79 -8.23 -1.99 24.11
CA HIS A 79 -9.25 -2.65 23.31
C HIS A 79 -9.56 -1.87 22.03
N ASP A 80 -9.81 -0.57 22.14
CA ASP A 80 -10.11 0.29 20.99
C ASP A 80 -8.95 0.32 19.99
N GLN A 81 -7.73 0.48 20.48
CA GLN A 81 -6.51 0.42 19.65
C GLN A 81 -6.35 -0.94 18.95
N THR A 82 -6.70 -2.04 19.62
CA THR A 82 -6.60 -3.38 19.03
C THR A 82 -7.63 -3.55 17.91
N VAL A 83 -8.85 -3.05 18.08
CA VAL A 83 -9.90 -3.07 17.06
C VAL A 83 -9.48 -2.24 15.84
N GLU A 84 -8.98 -1.03 16.05
CA GLU A 84 -8.49 -0.15 14.99
C GLU A 84 -7.31 -0.79 14.24
N LEU A 85 -6.39 -1.42 14.97
CA LEU A 85 -5.25 -2.13 14.40
C LEU A 85 -5.70 -3.28 13.49
N GLN A 86 -6.72 -4.05 13.90
CA GLN A 86 -7.31 -5.10 13.05
C GLN A 86 -7.97 -4.48 11.81
N ALA A 87 -8.69 -3.37 11.96
CA ALA A 87 -9.33 -2.68 10.84
C ALA A 87 -8.30 -2.27 9.78
N ILE A 88 -7.16 -1.69 10.18
CA ILE A 88 -6.07 -1.33 9.27
C ILE A 88 -5.48 -2.57 8.59
N ARG A 89 -5.24 -3.67 9.33
CA ARG A 89 -4.75 -4.94 8.75
C ARG A 89 -5.67 -5.46 7.65
N TYR A 90 -6.98 -5.43 7.87
CA TYR A 90 -7.94 -5.84 6.85
C TYR A 90 -8.00 -4.85 5.69
N ARG A 91 -7.89 -3.54 5.95
CA ARG A 91 -7.83 -2.49 4.91
C ARG A 91 -6.64 -2.71 3.98
N ILE A 92 -5.46 -3.00 4.53
CA ILE A 92 -4.27 -3.35 3.75
C ILE A 92 -4.51 -4.64 2.97
N ARG A 93 -5.01 -5.70 3.63
CA ARG A 93 -5.30 -6.98 2.98
C ARG A 93 -6.23 -6.84 1.78
N LEU A 94 -7.26 -6.00 1.85
CA LEU A 94 -8.20 -5.76 0.76
C LEU A 94 -7.56 -5.04 -0.44
N ARG A 95 -6.49 -4.27 -0.21
CA ARG A 95 -5.70 -3.65 -1.30
C ARG A 95 -4.76 -4.63 -1.97
N LEU A 96 -4.49 -5.77 -1.34
CA LEU A 96 -3.55 -6.77 -1.81
C LEU A 96 -4.28 -7.87 -2.59
N ARG A 97 -3.74 -8.18 -3.77
CA ARG A 97 -4.16 -9.33 -4.58
C ARG A 97 -3.61 -10.64 -4.01
N ALA A 98 -4.50 -11.57 -3.66
CA ALA A 98 -4.13 -12.93 -3.24
C ALA A 98 -3.43 -13.71 -4.36
N GLY A 99 -2.45 -14.55 -3.99
CA GLY A 99 -1.68 -15.39 -4.91
C GLY A 99 -0.56 -14.64 -5.64
N ASN A 100 -0.31 -13.38 -5.28
CA ASN A 100 0.92 -12.68 -5.65
C ASN A 100 1.90 -12.82 -4.48
N MET A 101 3.01 -13.52 -4.72
CA MET A 101 4.03 -13.80 -3.71
C MET A 101 4.48 -12.56 -2.90
N LEU A 102 4.65 -11.40 -3.53
CA LEU A 102 5.02 -10.18 -2.79
C LEU A 102 3.94 -9.71 -1.84
N HIS A 103 2.68 -9.85 -2.25
CA HIS A 103 1.52 -9.50 -1.43
C HIS A 103 1.31 -10.51 -0.31
N ASP A 104 1.47 -11.79 -0.62
CA ASP A 104 1.34 -12.88 0.36
C ASP A 104 2.42 -12.77 1.45
N ASN A 105 3.65 -12.34 1.09
CA ASN A 105 4.70 -12.02 2.07
C ASN A 105 4.29 -10.88 2.99
N LEU A 106 3.78 -9.77 2.45
CA LEU A 106 3.28 -8.66 3.28
C LEU A 106 2.13 -9.14 4.19
N ILE A 107 1.18 -9.93 3.67
CA ILE A 107 0.09 -10.50 4.48
C ILE A 107 0.64 -11.37 5.61
N ALA A 108 1.64 -12.21 5.36
CA ALA A 108 2.25 -13.01 6.41
C ALA A 108 2.86 -12.13 7.51
N SER A 109 3.58 -11.06 7.15
CA SER A 109 4.14 -10.11 8.11
C SER A 109 3.07 -9.34 8.89
N LEU A 110 1.97 -8.94 8.25
CA LEU A 110 0.86 -8.22 8.88
C LEU A 110 0.12 -9.08 9.92
N PHE A 111 0.08 -10.40 9.72
CA PHE A 111 -0.68 -11.31 10.56
C PHE A 111 0.16 -12.13 11.55
N GLY A 112 1.47 -11.87 11.64
CA GLY A 112 2.36 -12.45 12.64
C GLY A 112 2.07 -11.96 14.07
N ASN A 113 2.51 -12.75 15.05
CA ASN A 113 2.34 -12.45 16.49
C ASN A 113 3.35 -11.41 17.01
N ASP A 114 4.37 -11.07 16.22
CA ASP A 114 5.53 -10.28 16.64
C ASP A 114 5.22 -8.78 16.80
N MET A 115 4.16 -8.30 16.15
CA MET A 115 3.74 -6.89 16.11
C MET A 115 3.44 -6.31 17.50
N ALA A 116 2.78 -7.07 18.37
CA ALA A 116 2.42 -6.65 19.72
C ALA A 116 3.37 -7.24 20.78
N SER A 117 4.53 -7.75 20.36
CA SER A 117 5.50 -8.33 21.27
C SER A 117 5.95 -7.28 22.29
N PRO A 118 6.04 -7.60 23.60
CA PRO A 118 6.60 -6.67 24.58
C PRO A 118 8.11 -6.46 24.37
N ASN A 119 8.81 -7.37 23.66
CA ASN A 119 10.23 -7.24 23.32
C ASN A 119 10.44 -6.21 22.20
N PRO A 120 11.18 -5.11 22.44
CA PRO A 120 11.48 -4.12 21.42
C PRO A 120 12.20 -4.68 20.19
N GLU A 121 13.14 -5.62 20.35
CA GLU A 121 13.90 -6.18 19.23
C GLU A 121 12.99 -6.97 18.28
N THR A 122 12.09 -7.79 18.84
CA THR A 122 11.09 -8.52 18.06
C THR A 122 10.17 -7.58 17.28
N ARG A 123 9.75 -6.46 17.88
CA ARG A 123 8.93 -5.45 17.20
C ARG A 123 9.70 -4.73 16.09
N HIS A 124 10.98 -4.42 16.31
CA HIS A 124 11.84 -3.83 15.29
C HIS A 124 11.98 -4.75 14.07
N LEU A 125 12.28 -6.03 14.30
CA LEU A 125 12.36 -7.02 13.23
C LEU A 125 11.04 -7.16 12.45
N TRP A 126 9.91 -7.17 13.17
CA TRP A 126 8.59 -7.19 12.55
C TRP A 126 8.36 -5.96 11.67
N ARG A 127 8.65 -4.76 12.19
CA ARG A 127 8.51 -3.50 11.47
C ARG A 127 9.33 -3.49 10.20
N ASP A 128 10.59 -3.87 10.29
CA ASP A 128 11.51 -3.91 9.16
C ASP A 128 11.00 -4.90 8.09
N GLY A 129 10.47 -6.05 8.49
CA GLY A 129 9.85 -7.01 7.57
C GLY A 129 8.62 -6.46 6.84
N VAL A 130 7.76 -5.71 7.55
CA VAL A 130 6.59 -5.04 6.95
C VAL A 130 7.02 -3.96 5.97
N VAL A 131 7.97 -3.10 6.36
CA VAL A 131 8.53 -2.05 5.51
C VAL A 131 9.17 -2.64 4.26
N GLN A 132 10.06 -3.62 4.41
CA GLN A 132 10.76 -4.25 3.30
C GLN A 132 9.78 -4.92 2.31
N SER A 133 8.76 -5.60 2.81
CA SER A 133 7.73 -6.22 1.97
C SER A 133 6.91 -5.18 1.22
N THR A 134 6.63 -4.03 1.86
CA THR A 134 5.90 -2.91 1.26
C THR A 134 6.73 -2.22 0.19
N GLU A 135 8.02 -1.99 0.45
CA GLU A 135 8.97 -1.44 -0.53
C GLU A 135 9.10 -2.32 -1.77
N ALA A 136 9.16 -3.64 -1.61
CA ALA A 136 9.22 -4.57 -2.74
C ALA A 136 7.99 -4.46 -3.66
N ILE A 137 6.80 -4.28 -3.08
CA ILE A 137 5.55 -4.04 -3.82
C ILE A 137 5.61 -2.70 -4.55
N ILE A 138 6.00 -1.63 -3.85
CA ILE A 138 6.15 -0.28 -4.41
C ILE A 138 7.10 -0.29 -5.61
N GLN A 139 8.30 -0.86 -5.44
CA GLN A 139 9.32 -0.92 -6.49
C GLN A 139 8.82 -1.64 -7.74
N LYS A 140 8.11 -2.77 -7.55
CA LYS A 140 7.50 -3.50 -8.66
C LYS A 140 6.48 -2.64 -9.41
N VAL A 141 5.57 -1.98 -8.69
CA VAL A 141 4.50 -1.18 -9.31
C VAL A 141 5.08 0.08 -9.97
N TRP A 142 6.08 0.72 -9.39
CA TRP A 142 6.80 1.83 -10.03
C TRP A 142 7.45 1.41 -11.34
N LYS A 143 8.14 0.26 -11.37
CA LYS A 143 8.70 -0.28 -12.61
C LYS A 143 7.63 -0.59 -13.67
N GLU A 144 6.46 -1.07 -13.25
CA GLU A 144 5.31 -1.29 -14.14
C GLU A 144 4.73 0.03 -14.70
N ILE A 145 4.71 1.10 -13.90
CA ILE A 145 4.31 2.45 -14.33
C ILE A 145 5.33 3.00 -15.34
N GLU A 146 6.62 2.95 -15.04
CA GLU A 146 7.71 3.46 -15.89
C GLU A 146 7.76 2.74 -17.25
N THR A 147 7.66 1.42 -17.23
CA THR A 147 7.73 0.59 -18.45
C THR A 147 6.41 0.54 -19.21
N GLY A 148 5.32 1.03 -18.62
CA GLY A 148 3.97 0.93 -19.17
C GLY A 148 3.50 -0.51 -19.38
N ARG A 149 4.12 -1.48 -18.69
CA ARG A 149 3.74 -2.90 -18.70
C ARG A 149 2.89 -3.19 -17.47
N GLY A 150 1.71 -3.75 -17.70
CA GLY A 150 0.82 -4.28 -16.66
C GLY A 150 -0.61 -4.39 -17.16
#